data_AF-K1RIK4-F1
#
_entry.id   AF-K1RIK4-F1
#
_cell.length_a   1.000
_cell.length_b   1.000
_cell.length_c   1.000
_cell.angle_alpha   90.00
_cell.angle_beta   90.00
_cell.angle_gamma   90.00
#
_symmetry.space_group_name_H-M   'P 1'
#
loop_
_entity.id
_entity.type
_entity.pdbx_description
1 polymer ?
#
loop_
_entity_poly.entity_id
_entity_poly.type
_entity_poly.pdbx_seq_one_letter_code
_entity_poly.pdbx_strand_id
1 'polypeptide(L)'
;MASFCYRIRSTQKNKLVKIQILFTVGRGNQFYADCQYMVLTDAWDNKRQTVKSRFTFTDDFTEQQGRELTKNLAELRSHILGEITKDPEHAMTKTRLEKIIYSFHHPRSLTTGRHVRSRESLGDYIARFTHEMEDGTRLNIHKLRYGASTIKNYKGFIIQFDEFCKAKRKR
;
A
#
# COMPACT_ATOMS: atom_id res chain seq x y z
N MET A 1 -1.82 -24.39 -11.98
CA MET A 1 -0.75 -23.53 -11.44
C MET A 1 -1.05 -22.10 -11.81
N ALA A 2 -0.99 -21.16 -10.87
CA ALA A 2 -1.11 -19.74 -11.20
C ALA A 2 0.22 -19.26 -11.79
N SER A 3 0.16 -18.50 -12.88
CA SER A 3 1.34 -17.91 -13.50
C SER A 3 1.12 -16.43 -13.70
N PHE A 4 2.20 -15.64 -13.60
CA PHE A 4 2.13 -14.25 -13.98
C PHE A 4 3.38 -13.79 -14.74
N CYS A 5 3.17 -12.84 -15.65
CA CYS A 5 4.22 -12.24 -16.45
C CYS A 5 4.06 -10.72 -16.57
N TYR A 6 5.20 -10.04 -16.77
CA TYR A 6 5.25 -8.61 -17.05
C TYR A 6 5.13 -8.36 -18.55
N ARG A 7 4.35 -7.35 -18.94
CA ARG A 7 4.18 -6.96 -20.35
C ARG A 7 3.86 -5.49 -20.54
N ILE A 8 4.12 -4.99 -21.74
CA ILE A 8 3.58 -3.71 -22.25
C ILE A 8 2.56 -4.00 -23.37
N ARG A 9 1.54 -3.14 -23.50
CA ARG A 9 0.53 -3.26 -24.58
C ARG A 9 0.73 -2.32 -25.78
N SER A 10 1.66 -1.38 -25.70
CA SER A 10 1.89 -0.41 -26.78
C SER A 10 2.88 -0.96 -27.81
N THR A 11 2.57 -0.72 -29.08
CA THR A 11 3.46 -0.97 -30.23
C THR A 11 4.08 0.32 -30.79
N GLN A 12 3.64 1.49 -30.29
CA GLN A 12 4.21 2.79 -30.67
C GLN A 12 5.64 2.88 -30.14
N LYS A 13 6.59 3.20 -31.04
CA LYS A 13 8.01 3.35 -30.71
C LYS A 13 8.27 4.59 -29.85
N ASN A 14 9.36 4.55 -29.10
CA ASN A 14 9.89 5.60 -28.23
C ASN A 14 8.85 6.25 -27.28
N LYS A 15 7.87 5.45 -26.85
CA LYS A 15 6.84 5.89 -25.89
C LYS A 15 7.12 5.32 -24.51
N LEU A 16 7.05 6.16 -23.48
CA LEU A 16 7.07 5.74 -22.08
C LEU A 16 5.70 5.16 -21.69
N VAL A 17 5.68 3.90 -21.28
CA VAL A 17 4.44 3.18 -20.97
C VAL A 17 4.53 2.42 -19.66
N LYS A 18 3.39 2.21 -19.00
CA LYS A 18 3.29 1.39 -17.79
C LYS A 18 3.50 -0.08 -18.12
N ILE A 19 4.29 -0.76 -17.30
CA ILE A 19 4.37 -2.21 -17.29
C ILE A 19 3.12 -2.76 -16.61
N GLN A 20 2.56 -3.81 -17.21
CA GLN A 20 1.41 -4.51 -16.69
C GLN A 20 1.77 -5.92 -16.27
N ILE A 21 1.04 -6.43 -15.30
CA ILE A 21 1.06 -7.80 -14.85
C ILE A 21 -0.11 -8.52 -15.51
N LEU A 22 0.19 -9.52 -16.34
CA LEU A 22 -0.78 -10.51 -16.76
C LEU A 22 -0.76 -11.65 -15.76
N PHE A 23 -1.87 -11.86 -15.07
CA PHE A 23 -2.04 -12.97 -14.14
C PHE A 23 -2.99 -14.01 -14.74
N THR A 24 -2.60 -15.28 -14.68
CA THR A 24 -3.39 -16.41 -15.16
C THR A 24 -3.69 -17.36 -14.00
N VAL A 25 -4.97 -17.60 -13.74
CA VAL A 25 -5.47 -18.49 -12.68
C VAL A 25 -6.21 -19.66 -13.33
N GLY A 26 -5.66 -20.86 -13.19
CA GLY A 26 -6.32 -22.08 -13.70
C GLY A 26 -6.53 -22.08 -15.23
N ARG A 27 -7.57 -22.78 -15.69
CA ARG A 27 -7.91 -22.90 -17.12
C ARG A 27 -8.75 -21.70 -17.57
N GLY A 28 -8.09 -20.62 -17.98
CA GLY A 28 -8.70 -19.54 -18.78
C GLY A 28 -9.01 -18.22 -18.08
N ASN A 29 -8.90 -18.14 -16.74
CA ASN A 29 -9.10 -16.86 -16.06
C ASN A 29 -7.82 -16.01 -16.10
N GLN A 30 -7.81 -15.03 -17.00
CA GLN A 30 -6.72 -14.08 -17.16
C GLN A 30 -7.19 -12.67 -16.85
N PHE A 31 -6.38 -11.93 -16.09
CA PHE A 31 -6.62 -10.52 -15.85
C PHE A 31 -5.32 -9.73 -15.83
N TYR A 32 -5.48 -8.44 -16.07
CA TYR A 32 -4.39 -7.48 -16.12
C TYR A 32 -4.48 -6.53 -14.96
N ALA A 33 -3.34 -6.23 -14.36
CA ALA A 33 -3.18 -5.15 -13.40
C ALA A 33 -1.97 -4.31 -13.79
N ASP A 34 -2.08 -2.99 -13.70
CA ASP A 34 -0.96 -2.11 -13.97
C ASP A 34 -0.06 -2.03 -12.74
N CYS A 35 1.26 -2.12 -12.92
CA CYS A 35 2.19 -1.67 -11.88
C CYS A 35 2.54 -0.19 -12.12
N GLN A 36 3.14 0.46 -11.12
CA GLN A 36 3.53 1.86 -11.26
C GLN A 36 4.82 2.08 -12.05
N TYR A 37 5.54 1.01 -12.40
CA TYR A 37 6.76 1.12 -13.17
C TYR A 37 6.50 1.42 -14.64
N MET A 38 7.33 2.30 -15.19
CA MET A 38 7.29 2.71 -16.59
C MET A 38 8.57 2.27 -17.30
N VAL A 39 8.44 2.04 -18.61
CA VAL A 39 9.56 1.68 -19.47
C VAL A 39 9.33 2.23 -20.87
N LEU A 40 10.41 2.56 -21.57
CA LEU A 40 10.31 2.84 -23.00
C LEU A 40 9.93 1.56 -23.74
N THR A 41 8.94 1.69 -24.62
CA THR A 41 8.46 0.62 -25.52
C THR A 41 9.59 -0.11 -26.24
N ASP A 42 10.59 0.63 -26.74
CA ASP A 42 11.72 0.05 -27.46
C ASP A 42 12.72 -0.67 -26.55
N ALA A 43 12.76 -0.32 -25.26
CA ALA A 43 13.66 -0.90 -24.27
C ALA A 43 13.17 -2.23 -23.70
N TRP A 44 11.88 -2.56 -23.81
CA TRP A 44 11.28 -3.71 -23.13
C TRP A 44 11.15 -4.96 -24.02
N ASP A 45 11.49 -6.14 -23.48
CA ASP A 45 11.25 -7.44 -24.11
C ASP A 45 10.09 -8.16 -23.40
N ASN A 46 8.93 -8.26 -24.06
CA ASN A 46 7.76 -8.96 -23.52
C ASN A 46 7.97 -10.47 -23.32
N LYS A 47 8.85 -11.11 -24.11
CA LYS A 47 9.12 -12.56 -24.00
C LYS A 47 10.04 -12.84 -22.82
N ARG A 48 11.12 -12.06 -22.70
CA ARG A 48 12.11 -12.20 -21.62
C ARG A 48 11.69 -11.49 -20.33
N GLN A 49 10.68 -10.62 -20.39
CA GLN A 49 10.16 -9.83 -19.26
C GLN A 49 11.25 -8.97 -18.60
N THR A 50 12.10 -8.36 -19.42
CA THR A 50 13.26 -7.58 -18.98
C THR A 50 13.61 -6.49 -20.00
N VAL A 51 14.53 -5.60 -19.61
CA VAL A 51 15.10 -4.60 -20.52
C VAL A 51 16.01 -5.30 -21.54
N LYS A 52 15.86 -4.97 -22.82
CA LYS A 52 16.67 -5.55 -23.91
C LYS A 52 18.14 -5.25 -23.69
N SER A 53 18.98 -6.28 -23.78
CA SER A 53 20.43 -6.14 -23.60
C SER A 53 21.12 -5.26 -24.65
N ARG A 54 20.51 -5.11 -25.84
CA ARG A 54 21.03 -4.28 -26.95
C ARG A 54 20.30 -2.95 -27.07
N PHE A 55 19.58 -2.51 -26.04
CA PHE A 55 18.92 -1.21 -26.06
C PHE A 55 19.96 -0.09 -26.02
N THR A 56 19.80 0.91 -26.89
CA THR A 56 20.61 2.13 -26.87
C THR A 56 20.02 3.07 -25.83
N PHE A 57 20.64 3.14 -24.65
CA PHE A 57 20.22 4.04 -23.58
C PHE A 57 20.36 5.50 -23.99
N THR A 58 19.45 6.33 -23.52
CA THR A 58 19.38 7.77 -23.78
C THR A 58 19.37 8.52 -22.46
N ASP A 59 19.49 9.84 -22.49
CA ASP A 59 19.36 10.68 -21.28
C ASP A 59 17.96 10.53 -20.65
N ASP A 60 16.93 10.26 -21.46
CA ASP A 60 15.55 10.02 -21.00
C ASP A 60 15.33 8.64 -20.36
N PHE A 61 16.18 7.66 -20.68
CA PHE A 61 16.14 6.32 -20.08
C PHE A 61 17.54 5.74 -19.97
N THR A 62 18.11 5.86 -18.78
CA THR A 62 19.50 5.50 -18.51
C THR A 62 19.68 4.01 -18.19
N GLU A 63 20.90 3.51 -18.32
CA GLU A 63 21.22 2.12 -17.94
C GLU A 63 20.93 1.87 -16.45
N GLN A 64 21.20 2.86 -15.59
CA GLN A 64 20.90 2.77 -14.16
C GLN A 64 19.39 2.62 -13.92
N GLN A 65 18.56 3.41 -14.59
CA GLN A 65 17.10 3.28 -14.52
C GLN A 65 16.64 1.90 -15.02
N GLY A 66 17.24 1.35 -16.07
CA GLY A 66 16.95 0.00 -16.56
C GLY A 66 17.32 -1.11 -15.56
N ARG A 67 18.48 -0.99 -14.89
CA ARG A 67 18.91 -1.92 -13.84
C ARG A 67 18.01 -1.83 -12.60
N GLU A 68 17.68 -0.61 -12.16
CA GLU A 68 16.78 -0.37 -11.04
C GLU A 68 15.38 -0.89 -11.31
N LEU A 69 14.84 -0.65 -12.52
CA LEU A 69 13.58 -1.21 -12.97
C LEU A 69 13.57 -2.75 -12.87
N THR A 70 14.64 -3.40 -13.33
CA THR A 70 14.75 -4.87 -13.29
C THR A 70 14.76 -5.39 -11.84
N LYS A 71 15.52 -4.74 -10.95
CA LYS A 71 15.54 -5.05 -9.52
C LYS A 71 14.16 -4.90 -8.89
N ASN A 72 13.53 -3.75 -9.11
CA ASN A 72 12.21 -3.41 -8.57
C ASN A 72 11.11 -4.38 -9.04
N LEU A 73 11.16 -4.83 -10.30
CA LEU A 73 10.24 -5.86 -10.81
C LEU A 73 10.50 -7.22 -10.14
N ALA A 74 11.75 -7.60 -9.88
CA ALA A 74 12.06 -8.83 -9.16
C ALA A 74 11.55 -8.80 -7.70
N GLU A 75 11.64 -7.64 -7.04
CA GLU A 75 11.09 -7.43 -5.69
C GLU A 75 9.56 -7.52 -5.68
N LEU A 76 8.89 -6.80 -6.61
CA LEU A 76 7.44 -6.87 -6.76
C LEU A 76 6.97 -8.31 -7.04
N ARG A 77 7.71 -9.05 -7.86
CA ARG A 77 7.45 -10.46 -8.16
C ARG A 77 7.48 -11.31 -6.90
N SER A 78 8.53 -11.16 -6.11
CA SER A 78 8.70 -11.89 -4.85
C SER A 78 7.61 -11.54 -3.85
N HIS A 79 7.23 -10.26 -3.76
CA HIS A 79 6.16 -9.79 -2.89
C HIS A 79 4.79 -10.40 -3.26
N ILE A 80 4.41 -10.37 -4.55
CA ILE A 80 3.14 -10.96 -5.02
C ILE A 80 3.11 -12.46 -4.72
N LEU A 81 4.20 -13.19 -4.99
CA LEU A 81 4.29 -14.62 -4.69
C LEU A 81 4.15 -14.89 -3.19
N GLY A 82 4.79 -14.08 -2.33
CA GLY A 82 4.64 -14.15 -0.89
C GLY A 82 3.19 -13.94 -0.43
N GLU A 83 2.50 -12.95 -0.97
CA GLU A 83 1.08 -12.69 -0.65
C GLU A 83 0.13 -13.81 -1.12
N ILE A 84 0.46 -14.52 -2.21
CA ILE A 84 -0.28 -15.71 -2.64
C ILE A 84 -0.11 -16.84 -1.65
N THR A 85 1.13 -17.09 -1.18
CA THR A 85 1.42 -18.20 -0.25
C THR A 85 0.75 -18.05 1.12
N LYS A 86 0.42 -16.82 1.54
CA LYS A 86 -0.25 -16.55 2.83
C LYS A 86 -1.69 -17.02 2.90
N ASP A 87 -2.36 -17.15 1.76
CA ASP A 87 -3.77 -17.52 1.69
C ASP A 87 -3.98 -18.41 0.45
N PRO A 88 -3.61 -19.70 0.57
CA PRO A 88 -3.67 -20.67 -0.53
C PRO A 88 -5.09 -21.15 -0.83
N GLU A 89 -6.01 -21.03 0.13
CA GLU A 89 -7.41 -21.44 0.01
C GLU A 89 -8.21 -20.53 -0.94
N HIS A 90 -7.89 -19.23 -0.96
CA HIS A 90 -8.58 -18.27 -1.81
C HIS A 90 -7.80 -18.00 -3.10
N ALA A 91 -8.44 -18.32 -4.23
CA ALA A 91 -7.91 -17.99 -5.55
C ALA A 91 -7.64 -16.48 -5.70
N MET A 92 -6.54 -16.15 -6.40
CA MET A 92 -6.20 -14.76 -6.69
C MET A 92 -7.27 -14.12 -7.59
N THR A 93 -7.78 -12.96 -7.20
CA THR A 93 -8.71 -12.16 -8.00
C THR A 93 -8.03 -10.88 -8.49
N LYS A 94 -8.57 -10.25 -9.54
CA LYS A 94 -8.06 -8.98 -10.07
C LYS A 94 -7.96 -7.91 -8.98
N THR A 95 -9.03 -7.74 -8.19
CA THR A 95 -9.07 -6.75 -7.11
C THR A 95 -8.06 -7.05 -6.00
N ARG A 96 -7.83 -8.32 -5.65
CA ARG A 96 -6.80 -8.70 -4.68
C ARG A 96 -5.40 -8.36 -5.20
N LEU A 97 -5.11 -8.69 -6.47
CA LEU A 97 -3.84 -8.36 -7.10
C LEU A 97 -3.60 -6.85 -7.16
N GLU A 98 -4.60 -6.07 -7.58
CA GLU A 98 -4.53 -4.60 -7.60
C GLU A 98 -4.25 -4.02 -6.21
N LYS A 99 -4.87 -4.56 -5.15
CA LYS A 99 -4.60 -4.15 -3.76
C LYS A 99 -3.18 -4.47 -3.30
N ILE A 100 -2.64 -5.64 -3.67
CA ILE A 100 -1.26 -6.05 -3.36
C ILE A 100 -0.28 -5.09 -4.05
N ILE A 101 -0.45 -4.88 -5.37
CA ILE A 101 0.39 -3.96 -6.15
C ILE A 101 0.31 -2.54 -5.59
N TYR A 102 -0.89 -2.05 -5.28
CA TYR A 102 -1.09 -0.73 -4.70
C TYR A 102 -0.34 -0.59 -3.37
N SER A 103 -0.44 -1.59 -2.50
CA SER A 103 0.19 -1.58 -1.18
C SER A 103 1.72 -1.68 -1.26
N PHE A 104 2.25 -2.40 -2.25
CA PHE A 104 3.68 -2.46 -2.53
C PHE A 104 4.26 -1.10 -2.94
N HIS A 105 3.55 -0.35 -3.79
CA HIS A 105 4.00 0.96 -4.25
C HIS A 105 3.71 2.10 -3.27
N HIS A 106 2.74 1.92 -2.38
CA HIS A 106 2.47 2.86 -1.30
C HIS A 106 2.70 2.16 0.04
N PRO A 107 3.97 1.81 0.35
CA PRO A 107 4.29 1.28 1.65
C PRO A 107 3.86 2.37 2.64
N ARG A 108 2.84 2.07 3.46
CA ARG A 108 2.46 2.97 4.55
C ARG A 108 3.74 3.23 5.34
N SER A 109 4.16 4.49 5.45
CA SER A 109 5.42 4.90 6.09
C SER A 109 5.68 4.07 7.35
N LEU A 110 6.60 3.10 7.24
CA LEU A 110 6.97 2.19 8.34
C LEU A 110 7.98 2.85 9.30
N THR A 111 8.16 4.17 9.22
CA THR A 111 9.01 4.99 10.10
C THR A 111 8.30 5.43 11.38
N THR A 112 7.44 4.59 11.95
CA THR A 112 7.07 4.71 13.36
C THR A 112 6.72 3.32 13.87
N GLY A 113 7.62 2.78 14.70
CA GLY A 113 7.50 1.45 15.25
C GLY A 113 6.17 1.21 15.96
N ARG A 114 5.73 -0.04 15.90
CA ARG A 114 4.69 -0.61 16.78
C ARG A 114 3.45 0.25 16.96
N HIS A 115 2.75 0.59 15.88
CA HIS A 115 1.28 0.60 15.91
C HIS A 115 0.80 0.42 14.48
N VAL A 116 0.31 -0.78 14.20
CA VAL A 116 -0.73 -0.96 13.19
C VAL A 116 -1.79 0.10 13.52
N ARG A 117 -1.83 1.20 12.76
CA ARG A 117 -3.01 2.06 12.68
C ARG A 117 -4.08 1.24 11.97
N SER A 118 -4.60 0.25 12.68
CA SER A 118 -6.04 0.03 12.73
C SER A 118 -6.62 1.43 12.85
N ARG A 119 -7.41 1.81 11.85
CA ARG A 119 -8.20 3.03 11.78
C ARG A 119 -8.57 3.45 13.21
N GLU A 120 -7.88 4.46 13.76
CA GLU A 120 -8.01 4.84 15.17
C GLU A 120 -9.50 5.01 15.45
N SER A 121 -10.05 4.20 16.36
CA SER A 121 -11.47 4.34 16.66
C SER A 121 -11.69 5.70 17.33
N LEU A 122 -12.91 6.22 17.26
CA LEU A 122 -13.23 7.47 17.96
C LEU A 122 -12.89 7.37 19.46
N GLY A 123 -13.09 6.20 20.07
CA GLY A 123 -12.71 5.93 21.46
C GLY A 123 -11.20 6.02 21.69
N ASP A 124 -10.39 5.40 20.83
CA ASP A 124 -8.93 5.46 20.90
C ASP A 124 -8.41 6.89 20.75
N TYR A 125 -9.01 7.66 19.83
CA TYR A 125 -8.70 9.07 19.63
C TYR A 125 -8.99 9.91 20.88
N ILE A 126 -10.17 9.74 21.50
CA ILE A 126 -10.55 10.50 22.70
C ILE A 126 -9.64 10.13 23.88
N ALA A 127 -9.29 8.85 24.03
CA ALA A 127 -8.38 8.39 25.07
C ALA A 127 -6.98 9.00 24.91
N ARG A 128 -6.41 8.94 23.70
CA ARG A 128 -5.13 9.58 23.40
C ARG A 128 -5.19 11.11 23.59
N PHE A 129 -6.25 11.76 23.11
CA PHE A 129 -6.46 13.19 23.29
C PHE A 129 -6.45 13.57 24.79
N THR A 130 -7.10 12.77 25.63
CA THR A 130 -7.13 12.99 27.09
C THR A 130 -5.76 12.80 27.73
N HIS A 131 -5.02 11.76 27.36
CA HIS A 131 -3.65 11.56 27.85
C HIS A 131 -2.70 12.69 27.45
N GLU A 132 -2.78 13.17 26.21
CA GLU A 132 -1.96 14.30 25.77
C GLU A 132 -2.31 15.60 26.54
N MET A 133 -3.57 15.77 26.99
CA MET A 133 -3.95 16.87 27.87
C MET A 133 -3.34 16.72 29.27
N GLU A 134 -3.26 15.50 29.81
CA GLU A 134 -2.67 15.20 31.13
C GLU A 134 -1.17 15.46 31.16
N ASP A 135 -0.46 14.95 30.15
CA ASP A 135 0.99 15.09 30.04
C ASP A 135 1.40 16.52 29.64
N GLY A 136 0.42 17.37 29.29
CA GLY A 136 0.63 18.75 28.88
C GLY A 136 1.28 18.90 27.50
N THR A 137 1.35 17.81 26.72
CA THR A 137 1.83 17.81 25.34
C THR A 137 0.80 18.41 24.38
N ARG A 138 -0.49 18.33 24.73
CA ARG A 138 -1.58 18.99 24.04
C ARG A 138 -2.03 20.24 24.79
N LEU A 139 -1.90 21.38 24.11
CA LEU A 139 -2.31 22.69 24.61
C LEU A 139 -3.70 23.05 24.07
N ASN A 140 -4.40 23.91 24.81
CA ASN A 140 -5.65 24.48 24.36
C ASN A 140 -5.43 25.53 23.24
N ILE A 141 -6.51 26.11 22.73
CA ILE A 141 -6.47 27.13 21.66
C ILE A 141 -5.66 28.38 22.03
N HIS A 142 -5.48 28.64 23.32
CA HIS A 142 -4.68 29.74 23.86
C HIS A 142 -3.24 29.34 24.18
N LYS A 143 -2.81 28.15 23.74
CA LYS A 143 -1.48 27.56 24.02
C LYS A 143 -1.20 27.37 25.51
N LEU A 144 -2.24 27.15 26.31
CA LEU A 144 -2.15 26.85 27.74
C LEU A 144 -2.46 25.38 28.01
N ARG A 145 -1.93 24.86 29.12
CA ARG A 145 -2.28 23.52 29.61
C ARG A 145 -3.76 23.49 30.02
N TYR A 146 -4.37 22.33 29.86
CA TYR A 146 -5.73 22.12 30.31
C TYR A 146 -5.78 22.07 31.84
N GLY A 147 -6.81 22.70 32.42
CA GLY A 147 -7.06 22.64 33.84
C GLY A 147 -7.54 21.25 34.28
N ALA A 148 -7.27 20.89 35.53
CA ALA A 148 -7.64 19.59 36.10
C ALA A 148 -9.15 19.29 36.01
N SER A 149 -10.00 20.32 36.15
CA SER A 149 -11.44 20.19 35.98
C SER A 149 -11.84 19.80 34.55
N THR A 150 -11.21 20.41 33.54
CA THR A 150 -11.44 20.07 32.14
C THR A 150 -10.98 18.65 31.84
N ILE A 151 -9.79 18.25 32.26
CA ILE A 151 -9.28 16.89 32.09
C ILE A 151 -10.23 15.86 32.72
N LYS A 152 -10.73 16.14 33.93
CA LYS A 152 -11.72 15.29 34.62
C LYS A 152 -13.00 15.09 33.80
N ASN A 153 -13.49 16.12 33.13
CA ASN A 153 -14.69 16.03 32.27
C ASN A 153 -14.46 15.10 31.07
N TYR A 154 -13.30 15.16 30.42
CA TYR A 154 -12.97 14.27 29.30
C TYR A 154 -12.85 12.81 29.74
N LYS A 155 -12.25 12.55 30.91
CA LYS A 155 -12.23 11.20 31.50
C LYS A 155 -13.62 10.66 31.79
N GLY A 156 -14.50 11.49 32.36
CA GLY A 156 -15.90 11.12 32.61
C GLY A 156 -16.65 10.80 31.32
N PHE A 157 -16.42 11.59 30.25
CA PHE A 157 -17.03 11.36 28.94
C PHE A 157 -16.62 10.02 28.33
N ILE A 158 -15.35 9.61 28.44
CA ILE A 158 -14.88 8.30 27.92
C ILE A 158 -15.70 7.15 28.53
N ILE A 159 -15.95 7.18 29.84
CA ILE A 159 -16.71 6.15 30.55
C ILE A 159 -18.14 6.09 30.02
N GLN A 160 -18.82 7.24 29.94
CA GLN A 160 -20.19 7.34 29.44
C GLN A 160 -20.31 6.91 27.96
N PHE A 161 -19.33 7.27 27.15
CA PHE A 161 -19.28 6.89 25.74
C PHE A 161 -19.11 5.38 25.57
N ASP A 162 -18.26 4.74 26.37
CA ASP A 162 -18.05 3.29 26.33
C ASP A 162 -19.31 2.52 26.79
N GLU A 163 -20.00 3.01 27.83
CA GLU A 163 -21.30 2.48 28.25
C GLU A 163 -22.36 2.59 27.15
N PHE A 164 -22.45 3.73 26.48
CA PHE A 164 -23.34 3.92 25.33
C PHE A 164 -23.03 2.92 24.20
N CYS A 165 -21.75 2.76 23.84
CA CYS A 165 -21.33 1.80 22.82
C CYS A 165 -21.68 0.36 23.19
N LYS A 166 -21.48 -0.02 24.46
CA LYS A 166 -21.87 -1.35 24.99
C LYS A 166 -23.37 -1.58 24.92
N ALA A 167 -24.19 -0.58 25.27
CA ALA A 167 -25.64 -0.67 25.21
C ALA A 167 -26.16 -0.80 23.76
N LYS A 168 -25.57 -0.05 22.82
CA LYS A 168 -25.92 -0.10 21.38
C LYS A 168 -25.59 -1.42 20.71
N ARG A 169 -24.52 -2.12 21.13
CA ARG A 169 -24.13 -3.43 20.56
C ARG A 169 -24.98 -4.60 21.05
N LYS A 170 -25.74 -4.44 22.14
CA LYS A 170 -26.63 -5.46 22.70
C LYS A 170 -28.06 -5.44 22.12
N ARG A 171 -28.39 -4.43 21.30
CA ARG A 171 -29.64 -4.33 20.55
C ARG A 171 -29.41 -4.74 19.11
#